data_AF-A0A0C3PHR5-F1
#
_entry.id   AF-A0A0C3PHR5-F1
#
_cell.length_a   1.000
_cell.length_b   1.000
_cell.length_c   1.000
_cell.angle_alpha   90.00
_cell.angle_beta   90.00
_cell.angle_gamma   90.00
#
_symmetry.space_group_name_H-M   'P 1'
#
loop_
_entity.id
_entity.type
_entity.pdbx_description
1 polymer ?
#
loop_
_entity_poly.entity_id
_entity_poly.type
_entity_poly.pdbx_seq_one_letter_code
_entity_poly.pdbx_strand_id
1 'polypeptide(L)'
;CRQCNRYCVSLDSLQQHYRDDDNHPNCLVCDRGFPDNAFLRLHQASVHPKPVIPCATCDITFDDQAGLERHWKDSGRHPLCLVCDIAFENTGTFNSHVQQSHPELWCGACGFGFASPGQLLEHYLETPSSVHPTCTACGEGFQTQSILDEVGRLVHPRRRIR
;
A
#
# COMPACT_ATOMS: atom_id res chain seq x y z
N CYS A 1 -31.76 3.29 -37.48
CA CYS A 1 -30.40 3.28 -36.92
C CYS A 1 -29.48 4.15 -37.77
N ARG A 2 -28.76 5.11 -37.18
CA ARG A 2 -27.84 5.99 -37.93
C ARG A 2 -26.49 5.31 -38.24
N GLN A 3 -26.20 4.19 -37.60
CA GLN A 3 -24.92 3.51 -37.63
C GLN A 3 -24.89 2.41 -38.69
N CYS A 4 -26.02 1.69 -38.87
CA CYS A 4 -26.16 0.63 -39.87
C CYS A 4 -27.26 0.92 -40.92
N ASN A 5 -27.84 2.13 -40.92
CA ASN A 5 -28.93 2.55 -41.80
C ASN A 5 -30.21 1.68 -41.79
N ARG A 6 -30.35 0.77 -40.81
CA ARG A 6 -31.59 -0.01 -40.64
C ARG A 6 -32.77 0.90 -40.31
N TYR A 7 -33.90 0.71 -40.98
CA TYR A 7 -35.14 1.42 -40.66
C TYR A 7 -35.80 0.84 -39.39
N CYS A 8 -36.22 1.70 -38.47
CA CYS A 8 -36.91 1.35 -37.24
C CYS A 8 -38.15 2.26 -37.11
N VAL A 9 -39.32 1.67 -36.83
CA VAL A 9 -40.62 2.38 -36.84
C VAL A 9 -40.90 3.17 -35.55
N SER A 10 -40.22 2.84 -34.45
CA SER A 10 -40.38 3.47 -33.14
C SER A 10 -39.07 3.45 -32.33
N LEU A 11 -39.02 4.24 -31.26
CA LEU A 11 -37.90 4.20 -30.30
C LEU A 11 -37.75 2.83 -29.63
N ASP A 12 -38.85 2.15 -29.33
CA ASP A 12 -38.80 0.79 -28.76
C ASP A 12 -38.22 -0.21 -29.75
N SER A 13 -38.64 -0.15 -31.02
CA SER A 13 -38.06 -0.99 -32.07
C SER A 13 -36.58 -0.70 -32.32
N LEU A 14 -36.14 0.55 -32.10
CA LEU A 14 -34.74 0.94 -32.18
C LEU A 14 -33.94 0.39 -31.00
N GLN A 15 -34.51 0.40 -29.79
CA GLN A 15 -33.89 -0.19 -28.61
C GLN A 15 -33.77 -1.71 -28.71
N GLN A 16 -34.81 -2.39 -29.20
CA GLN A 16 -34.75 -3.82 -29.50
C GLN A 16 -33.68 -4.11 -30.56
N HIS A 17 -33.62 -3.33 -31.64
CA HIS A 17 -32.57 -3.47 -32.64
C HIS A 17 -31.16 -3.33 -32.05
N TYR A 18 -30.91 -2.37 -31.16
CA TYR A 18 -29.59 -2.25 -30.51
C TYR A 18 -29.27 -3.40 -29.56
N ARG A 19 -30.29 -4.08 -29.02
CA ARG A 19 -30.10 -5.21 -28.10
C ARG A 19 -29.78 -6.50 -28.84
N ASP A 20 -30.50 -6.75 -29.93
CA ASP A 20 -30.55 -8.05 -30.60
C ASP A 20 -29.60 -8.17 -31.81
N ASP A 21 -28.91 -7.08 -32.18
CA ASP A 21 -27.99 -7.03 -33.32
C ASP A 21 -26.53 -7.04 -32.86
N ASP A 22 -25.75 -8.02 -33.31
CA ASP A 22 -24.34 -8.20 -32.96
C ASP A 22 -23.44 -7.00 -33.35
N ASN A 23 -23.90 -6.14 -34.26
CA ASN A 23 -23.18 -4.92 -34.64
C ASN A 23 -23.34 -3.79 -33.62
N HIS A 24 -24.18 -3.97 -32.60
CA HIS A 24 -24.46 -2.99 -31.57
C HIS A 24 -24.06 -3.51 -30.19
N PRO A 25 -23.38 -2.69 -29.37
CA PRO A 25 -23.00 -3.12 -28.03
C PRO A 25 -24.21 -3.10 -27.08
N ASN A 26 -24.28 -4.10 -26.21
CA ASN A 26 -25.28 -4.23 -25.16
C ASN A 26 -24.64 -4.25 -23.76
N CYS A 27 -25.41 -3.88 -22.74
CA CYS A 27 -24.97 -3.95 -21.36
C CYS A 27 -25.19 -5.35 -20.82
N LEU A 28 -24.13 -6.08 -20.48
CA LEU A 28 -24.20 -7.44 -19.93
C LEU A 28 -24.84 -7.55 -18.54
N VAL A 29 -25.16 -6.42 -17.89
CA VAL A 29 -25.77 -6.38 -16.55
C VAL A 29 -27.29 -6.26 -16.61
N CYS A 30 -27.84 -5.56 -17.61
CA CYS A 30 -29.28 -5.31 -17.75
C CYS A 30 -29.83 -5.51 -19.17
N ASP A 31 -29.01 -6.07 -20.06
CA ASP A 31 -29.28 -6.35 -21.47
C ASP A 31 -29.78 -5.16 -22.30
N ARG A 32 -29.50 -3.92 -21.87
CA ARG A 32 -29.86 -2.73 -22.66
C ARG A 32 -28.93 -2.58 -23.87
N GLY A 33 -29.47 -2.37 -25.06
CA GLY A 33 -28.70 -2.11 -26.28
C GLY A 33 -28.34 -0.64 -26.49
N PHE A 34 -27.18 -0.38 -27.10
CA PHE A 34 -26.65 0.97 -27.35
C PHE A 34 -26.21 1.16 -28.81
N PRO A 35 -26.25 2.41 -29.31
CA PRO A 35 -25.80 2.69 -30.68
C PRO A 35 -24.30 2.44 -30.88
N ASP A 36 -23.48 2.66 -29.84
CA ASP A 36 -22.03 2.49 -29.87
C ASP A 36 -21.46 2.32 -28.45
N ASN A 37 -20.15 2.04 -28.40
CA ASN A 37 -19.43 1.77 -27.15
C ASN A 37 -19.34 3.00 -26.24
N ALA A 38 -19.42 4.23 -26.75
CA ALA A 38 -19.35 5.43 -25.92
C ALA A 38 -20.62 5.58 -25.07
N PHE A 39 -21.79 5.36 -25.67
CA PHE A 39 -23.06 5.36 -24.94
C PHE A 39 -23.15 4.19 -23.96
N LEU A 40 -22.67 3.00 -24.31
CA LEU A 40 -22.60 1.86 -23.37
C LEU A 40 -21.70 2.20 -22.16
N ARG A 41 -20.51 2.78 -22.38
CA ARG A 41 -19.60 3.16 -21.28
C ARG A 41 -20.23 4.18 -20.33
N LEU A 42 -20.92 5.19 -20.87
CA LEU A 42 -21.63 6.19 -20.06
C LEU A 42 -22.78 5.56 -19.24
N HIS A 43 -23.55 4.65 -19.84
CA HIS A 43 -24.55 3.87 -19.12
C HIS A 43 -23.94 3.04 -18.00
N GLN A 44 -22.87 2.29 -18.27
CA GLN A 44 -22.20 1.50 -17.24
C GLN A 44 -21.70 2.38 -16.10
N ALA A 45 -21.05 3.51 -16.38
CA ALA A 45 -20.56 4.42 -15.35
C ALA A 45 -21.68 5.04 -14.48
N SER A 46 -22.87 5.25 -15.03
CA SER A 46 -23.98 5.94 -14.33
C SER A 46 -24.99 5.00 -13.68
N VAL A 47 -25.27 3.84 -14.30
CA VAL A 47 -26.31 2.90 -13.86
C VAL A 47 -25.72 1.68 -13.17
N HIS A 48 -24.51 1.27 -13.56
CA HIS A 48 -23.79 0.13 -12.98
C HIS A 48 -22.37 0.53 -12.57
N PRO A 49 -22.22 1.58 -11.72
CA PRO A 49 -20.90 2.06 -11.34
C PRO A 49 -20.09 0.90 -10.78
N LYS A 50 -18.85 0.76 -11.28
CA LYS A 50 -17.96 -0.30 -10.82
C LYS A 50 -17.74 -0.09 -9.32
N PRO A 51 -17.89 -1.13 -8.47
CA PRO A 51 -17.53 -1.04 -7.07
C PRO A 51 -16.06 -0.63 -6.98
N VAL A 52 -15.79 0.46 -6.27
CA VAL A 52 -14.43 0.92 -6.00
C VAL A 52 -13.95 0.33 -4.68
N ILE A 53 -12.65 0.14 -4.55
CA ILE A 53 -11.99 -0.31 -3.33
C ILE A 53 -11.53 0.93 -2.56
N PRO A 54 -12.05 1.19 -1.36
CA PRO A 54 -11.63 2.34 -0.56
C PRO A 54 -10.28 2.08 0.13
N CYS A 55 -9.48 3.12 0.30
CA CYS A 55 -8.38 3.09 1.23
C CYS A 55 -8.91 3.15 2.67
N ALA A 56 -8.40 2.30 3.56
CA ALA A 56 -8.88 2.23 4.94
C ALA A 56 -8.59 3.49 5.79
N THR A 57 -7.62 4.31 5.36
CA THR A 57 -7.15 5.47 6.14
C THR A 57 -7.26 6.81 5.41
N CYS A 58 -7.81 6.83 4.20
CA CYS A 58 -8.17 8.09 3.52
C CYS A 58 -9.33 7.91 2.54
N ASP A 59 -9.92 9.02 2.10
CA ASP A 59 -11.10 9.01 1.23
C ASP A 59 -10.82 8.69 -0.25
N ILE A 60 -9.61 8.21 -0.57
CA ILE A 60 -9.23 7.83 -1.94
C ILE A 60 -9.74 6.42 -2.23
N THR A 61 -10.32 6.24 -3.41
CA THR A 61 -10.86 4.96 -3.88
C THR A 61 -10.18 4.51 -5.18
N PHE A 62 -10.14 3.21 -5.43
CA PHE A 62 -9.41 2.60 -6.54
C PHE A 62 -10.28 1.60 -7.31
N ASP A 63 -10.08 1.52 -8.62
CA ASP A 63 -10.84 0.62 -9.51
C ASP A 63 -10.41 -0.85 -9.42
N ASP A 64 -9.27 -1.12 -8.77
CA ASP A 64 -8.70 -2.45 -8.55
C ASP A 64 -7.70 -2.48 -7.36
N GLN A 65 -7.32 -3.70 -6.96
CA GLN A 65 -6.42 -3.95 -5.84
C GLN A 65 -4.99 -3.46 -6.10
N ALA A 66 -4.51 -3.57 -7.35
CA ALA A 66 -3.17 -3.12 -7.73
C ALA A 66 -3.01 -1.59 -7.59
N GLY A 67 -4.08 -0.84 -7.89
CA GLY A 67 -4.17 0.60 -7.66
C GLY A 67 -4.08 0.95 -6.18
N LEU A 68 -4.79 0.22 -5.32
CA LEU A 68 -4.73 0.40 -3.87
C LEU A 68 -3.33 0.07 -3.32
N GLU A 69 -2.73 -1.04 -3.73
CA GLU A 69 -1.39 -1.45 -3.30
C GLU A 69 -0.32 -0.42 -3.70
N ARG A 70 -0.38 0.08 -4.94
CA ARG A 70 0.50 1.16 -5.39
C ARG A 70 0.29 2.43 -4.56
N HIS A 71 -0.95 2.78 -4.25
CA HIS A 71 -1.24 3.91 -3.38
C HIS A 71 -0.62 3.74 -1.98
N TRP A 72 -0.66 2.54 -1.40
CA TRP A 72 -0.02 2.29 -0.12
C TRP A 72 1.50 2.44 -0.18
N LYS A 73 2.14 2.10 -1.30
CA LYS A 73 3.60 2.26 -1.48
C LYS A 73 4.02 3.71 -1.76
N ASP A 74 3.27 4.40 -2.62
CA ASP A 74 3.67 5.71 -3.13
C ASP A 74 3.20 6.86 -2.22
N SER A 75 2.18 6.63 -1.40
CA SER A 75 1.70 7.64 -0.47
C SER A 75 2.56 7.65 0.79
N GLY A 76 3.13 8.81 1.13
CA GLY A 76 3.83 9.02 2.40
C GLY A 76 2.93 8.98 3.65
N ARG A 77 1.65 8.57 3.53
CA ARG A 77 0.71 8.40 4.65
C ARG A 77 0.73 6.99 5.25
N HIS A 78 1.32 6.03 4.57
CA HIS A 78 1.30 4.62 4.95
C HIS A 78 2.71 4.14 5.30
N PRO A 79 2.90 3.41 6.41
CA PRO A 79 4.17 2.81 6.72
C PRO A 79 4.54 1.75 5.67
N LEU A 80 5.79 1.80 5.20
CA LEU A 80 6.36 0.83 4.25
C LEU A 80 7.52 0.11 4.94
N CYS A 81 7.50 -1.23 4.96
CA CYS A 81 8.68 -1.99 5.32
C CYS A 81 9.64 -2.00 4.13
N LEU A 82 10.82 -1.41 4.29
CA LEU A 82 11.84 -1.32 3.22
C LEU A 82 12.66 -2.60 3.05
N VAL A 83 12.43 -3.61 3.90
CA VAL A 83 13.08 -4.93 3.78
C VAL A 83 12.31 -5.84 2.82
N CYS A 84 10.98 -5.79 2.84
CA CYS A 84 10.12 -6.66 2.04
C CYS A 84 9.19 -5.90 1.06
N ASP A 85 9.29 -4.58 1.00
CA ASP A 85 8.47 -3.70 0.16
C ASP A 85 6.95 -3.86 0.36
N ILE A 86 6.54 -4.21 1.58
CA ILE A 86 5.12 -4.32 1.98
C ILE A 86 4.71 -3.04 2.68
N ALA A 87 3.66 -2.41 2.17
CA ALA A 87 3.03 -1.25 2.77
C ALA A 87 1.83 -1.65 3.65
N PHE A 88 1.59 -0.88 4.70
CA PHE A 88 0.60 -1.18 5.73
C PHE A 88 -0.39 -0.04 5.88
N GLU A 89 -1.63 -0.39 6.22
CA GLU A 89 -2.69 0.61 6.43
C GLU A 89 -2.39 1.60 7.57
N ASN A 90 -1.64 1.17 8.60
CA ASN A 90 -1.36 1.98 9.77
C ASN A 90 -0.10 1.50 10.51
N THR A 91 0.33 2.29 11.49
CA THR A 91 1.51 1.99 12.33
C THR A 91 1.35 0.74 13.20
N GLY A 92 0.13 0.41 13.63
CA GLY A 92 -0.13 -0.77 14.46
C GLY A 92 0.09 -2.09 13.71
N THR A 93 -0.46 -2.19 12.50
CA THR A 93 -0.26 -3.34 11.61
C THR A 93 1.18 -3.45 11.15
N PHE A 94 1.83 -2.32 10.83
CA PHE A 94 3.25 -2.26 10.54
C PHE A 94 4.12 -2.77 11.70
N ASN A 95 3.90 -2.27 12.92
CA ASN A 95 4.65 -2.69 14.10
C ASN A 95 4.48 -4.20 14.37
N SER A 96 3.25 -4.70 14.22
CA SER A 96 2.97 -6.14 14.38
C SER A 96 3.71 -6.97 13.34
N HIS A 97 3.76 -6.52 12.09
CA HIS A 97 4.53 -7.17 11.04
C HIS A 97 6.03 -7.16 11.33
N VAL A 98 6.60 -6.00 11.70
CA VAL A 98 8.02 -5.88 12.02
C VAL A 98 8.37 -6.80 13.19
N GLN A 99 7.59 -6.80 14.27
CA GLN A 99 7.84 -7.65 15.42
C GLN A 99 7.86 -9.15 15.07
N GLN A 100 7.03 -9.59 14.11
CA GLN A 100 6.91 -11.01 13.74
C GLN A 100 7.84 -11.44 12.61
N SER A 101 8.11 -10.56 11.65
CA SER A 101 8.80 -10.88 10.39
C SER A 101 10.21 -10.31 10.32
N HIS A 102 10.46 -9.21 11.03
CA HIS A 102 11.74 -8.49 11.08
C HIS A 102 12.09 -8.12 12.53
N PRO A 103 12.19 -9.10 13.46
CA PRO A 103 12.46 -8.82 14.88
C PRO A 103 13.77 -8.07 15.12
N GLU A 104 14.72 -8.11 14.19
CA GLU A 104 15.94 -7.31 14.19
C GLU A 104 15.69 -5.79 14.01
N LEU A 105 14.52 -5.40 13.50
CA LEU A 105 14.07 -4.03 13.33
C LEU A 105 13.09 -3.58 14.44
N TRP A 106 12.90 -4.41 15.47
CA TRP A 106 11.96 -4.15 16.56
C TRP A 106 12.68 -3.64 17.82
N CYS A 107 12.30 -2.46 18.30
CA CYS A 107 12.75 -1.97 19.60
C CYS A 107 11.84 -2.48 20.72
N GLY A 108 12.27 -3.55 21.40
CA GLY A 108 11.52 -4.13 22.52
C GLY A 108 11.33 -3.22 23.73
N ALA A 109 12.16 -2.18 23.91
CA ALA A 109 12.02 -1.23 25.03
C ALA A 109 10.94 -0.17 24.77
N CYS A 110 10.79 0.26 23.52
CA CYS A 110 9.85 1.32 23.14
C CYS A 110 8.57 0.78 22.50
N GLY A 111 8.57 -0.47 22.05
CA GLY A 111 7.43 -1.07 21.36
C GLY A 111 7.21 -0.54 19.93
N PHE A 112 8.28 -0.10 19.27
CA PHE A 112 8.24 0.42 17.90
C PHE A 112 9.06 -0.44 16.95
N GLY A 113 8.50 -0.71 15.76
CA GLY A 113 9.21 -1.26 14.63
C GLY A 113 9.72 -0.15 13.72
N PHE A 114 10.78 -0.44 12.97
CA PHE A 114 11.42 0.51 12.06
C PHE A 114 11.43 -0.02 10.63
N ALA A 115 11.35 0.88 9.65
CA ALA A 115 11.20 0.47 8.25
C ALA A 115 12.49 -0.13 7.68
N SER A 116 13.64 0.21 8.27
CA SER A 116 14.95 -0.27 7.86
C SER A 116 15.93 -0.31 9.03
N PRO A 117 17.07 -1.01 8.88
CA PRO A 117 18.13 -1.01 9.88
C PRO A 117 18.67 0.41 10.18
N GLY A 118 18.76 1.26 9.17
CA GLY A 118 19.26 2.63 9.33
C GLY A 118 18.37 3.49 10.22
N GLN A 119 17.04 3.37 10.08
CA GLN A 119 16.10 4.08 10.94
C GLN A 119 16.13 3.57 12.39
N LEU A 120 16.32 2.26 12.59
CA LEU A 120 16.47 1.71 13.94
C LEU A 120 17.76 2.24 14.61
N LEU A 121 18.85 2.32 13.84
CA LEU A 121 20.11 2.86 14.34
C LEU A 121 19.96 4.33 14.72
N GLU A 122 19.36 5.16 13.86
CA GLU A 122 19.06 6.56 14.13
C GLU A 122 18.21 6.72 15.41
N HIS A 123 17.18 5.88 15.58
CA HIS A 123 16.40 5.83 16.82
C HIS A 123 17.26 5.60 18.07
N TYR A 124 18.22 4.68 18.03
CA TYR A 124 19.10 4.44 19.17
C TYR A 124 20.05 5.61 19.46
N LEU A 125 20.38 6.42 18.44
CA LEU A 125 21.22 7.61 18.59
C LEU A 125 20.46 8.82 19.15
N GLU A 126 19.21 9.01 18.71
CA GLU A 126 18.40 10.18 19.05
C GLU A 126 17.65 10.04 20.38
N THR A 127 17.33 8.81 20.80
CA THR A 127 16.64 8.56 22.06
C THR A 127 17.55 8.89 23.25
N PRO A 128 17.04 9.50 24.34
CA PRO A 128 17.85 9.80 25.52
C PRO A 128 18.68 8.58 25.97
N SER A 129 19.96 8.79 26.29
CA SER A 129 20.90 7.70 26.62
C SER A 129 20.49 6.85 27.83
N SER A 130 19.48 7.28 28.60
CA SER A 130 18.89 6.51 29.69
C SER A 130 17.99 5.35 29.21
N VAL A 131 17.55 5.37 27.95
CA VAL A 131 16.68 4.34 27.36
C VAL A 131 17.49 3.32 26.56
N HIS A 132 18.51 3.80 25.82
CA HIS A 132 19.38 2.97 24.99
C HIS A 132 20.86 3.27 25.25
N PRO A 133 21.69 2.25 25.46
CA PRO A 133 23.13 2.44 25.64
C PRO A 133 23.83 2.77 24.32
N THR A 134 24.79 3.69 24.40
CA THR A 134 25.60 4.15 23.26
C THR A 134 27.08 3.87 23.46
N CYS A 135 27.78 3.57 22.38
CA CYS A 135 29.23 3.38 22.41
C CYS A 135 29.93 4.73 22.47
N THR A 136 30.71 4.97 23.52
CA THR A 136 31.47 6.22 23.66
C THR A 136 32.64 6.36 22.69
N ALA A 137 33.06 5.26 22.03
CA ALA A 137 34.19 5.26 21.10
C ALA A 137 33.78 5.58 19.65
N CYS A 138 32.62 5.11 19.19
CA CYS A 138 32.14 5.33 17.82
C CYS A 138 30.80 6.05 17.72
N GLY A 139 30.09 6.26 18.83
CA GLY A 139 28.78 6.93 18.86
C GLY A 139 27.58 6.01 18.62
N GLU A 140 27.77 4.77 18.15
CA GLU A 140 26.69 3.82 17.82
C GLU A 140 25.76 3.50 19.00
N GLY A 141 24.45 3.47 18.77
CA GLY A 141 23.43 3.11 19.77
C GLY A 141 22.99 1.65 19.67
N PHE A 142 22.64 1.04 20.81
CA PHE A 142 22.31 -0.39 20.90
C PHE A 142 21.02 -0.63 21.66
N GLN A 143 20.36 -1.75 21.37
CA GLN A 143 19.14 -2.15 22.08
C GLN A 143 19.39 -2.40 23.58
N THR A 144 20.53 -3.00 23.94
CA THR A 144 20.87 -3.38 25.32
C THR A 144 22.36 -3.22 25.62
N GLN A 145 22.69 -3.11 26.91
CA GLN A 145 24.09 -2.95 27.35
C GLN A 145 24.93 -4.18 27.01
N SER A 146 24.32 -5.37 27.03
CA SER A 146 24.98 -6.63 26.66
C SER A 146 25.47 -6.61 25.22
N ILE A 147 24.65 -6.11 24.28
CA ILE A 147 25.03 -6.03 22.86
C ILE A 147 26.14 -5.00 22.67
N LEU A 148 26.03 -3.83 23.31
CA LEU A 148 27.10 -2.83 23.31
C LEU A 148 28.43 -3.40 23.83
N ASP A 149 28.40 -4.14 24.94
CA ASP A 149 29.60 -4.72 25.53
C ASP A 149 30.25 -5.77 24.63
N GLU A 150 29.45 -6.58 23.93
CA GLU A 150 29.95 -7.60 23.00
C GLU A 150 30.57 -6.97 21.75
N VAL A 151 29.82 -6.09 21.07
CA VAL A 151 30.27 -5.40 19.86
C VAL A 151 31.47 -4.50 20.17
N GLY A 152 31.41 -3.76 21.28
CA GLY A 152 32.49 -2.91 21.74
C GLY A 152 33.78 -3.66 22.00
N ARG A 153 33.74 -4.89 22.52
CA ARG A 153 34.95 -5.72 22.70
C ARG A 153 35.55 -6.20 21.38
N LEU A 154 34.72 -6.52 20.38
CA LEU A 154 35.16 -7.00 19.08
C LEU A 154 35.72 -5.86 18.20
N VAL A 155 35.04 -4.71 18.19
CA VAL A 155 35.35 -3.57 17.31
C VAL A 155 36.34 -2.59 17.96
N HIS A 156 36.31 -2.45 19.29
CA HIS A 156 37.22 -1.61 20.07
C HIS A 156 37.99 -2.41 21.13
N PRO A 157 38.88 -3.34 20.72
CA PRO A 157 39.62 -4.15 21.66
C PRO A 157 40.49 -3.26 22.56
N ARG A 158 40.17 -3.25 23.86
CA ARG A 158 40.99 -2.56 24.87
C ARG A 158 42.39 -3.14 24.82
N ARG A 159 43.38 -2.32 24.45
CA ARG A 159 44.79 -2.71 24.58
C ARG A 159 45.05 -2.98 26.06
N ARG A 160 45.38 -4.24 26.40
CA ARG A 160 45.88 -4.57 27.74
C ARG A 160 47.21 -3.82 27.92
N ILE A 161 47.18 -2.76 28.72
CA ILE A 161 48.40 -2.15 29.23
C ILE A 161 48.98 -3.18 30.21
N ARG A 162 50.13 -3.75 29.86
CA ARG A 162 50.96 -4.55 30.76
C ARG A 162 51.72 -3.61 31.70
#